data_AF-A0A7W2YXU0-F1
#
_entry.id   AF-A0A7W2YXU0-F1
#
_cell.length_a   1.000
_cell.length_b   1.000
_cell.length_c   1.000
_cell.angle_alpha   90.00
_cell.angle_beta   90.00
_cell.angle_gamma   90.00
#
_symmetry.space_group_name_H-M   'P 1'
#
loop_
_entity.id
_entity.type
_entity.pdbx_description
1 polymer ?
#
loop_
_entity_poly.entity_id
_entity_poly.type
_entity_poly.pdbx_seq_one_letter_code
_entity_poly.pdbx_strand_id
1 'polypeptide(L)'
;MLRMNGWNRAMMWGTSGVAAAVLALTACSASSGDDDTEGAGKSEKSGAATAPRHQTKPGSSAPDEWAQSKQWAALPHGKRTDSNGNEVLFPHTAEGAVSMLSAANSTTVQGSRDMVDEQMGVYDSYLAAADQTPTNKEKVKQRAIQTDAALREKFGIPAKGDMPPRAYSRVRTIGFKTIKKSKDEVSVYILARVTMKAGAIEKTHSSYTRTLLAAEWDGNDWKMSSAATLRAAQQVEGKPRPAMALPGTKKFNRAGWTAPRGTS
;
A
#
# COMPACT_ATOMS: atom_id res chain seq x y z
N MET A 1 -14.16 6.92 -49.29
CA MET A 1 -13.61 6.13 -48.17
C MET A 1 -12.41 6.86 -47.60
N LEU A 2 -12.62 7.63 -46.52
CA LEU A 2 -11.55 8.21 -45.70
C LEU A 2 -11.70 7.63 -44.30
N ARG A 3 -10.65 6.98 -43.80
CA ARG A 3 -10.53 6.51 -42.42
C ARG A 3 -10.13 7.70 -41.55
N MET A 4 -11.02 8.12 -40.65
CA MET A 4 -10.71 9.09 -39.59
C MET A 4 -10.04 8.37 -38.42
N ASN A 5 -8.87 8.88 -38.03
CA ASN A 5 -8.09 8.47 -36.87
C ASN A 5 -8.87 8.70 -35.57
N GLY A 6 -9.03 7.63 -34.78
CA GLY A 6 -9.65 7.64 -33.46
C GLY A 6 -8.75 8.27 -32.38
N TRP A 7 -8.61 9.59 -32.43
CA TRP A 7 -8.48 10.40 -31.22
C TRP A 7 -9.89 10.76 -30.74
N ASN A 8 -10.10 10.83 -29.41
CA ASN A 8 -11.37 11.00 -28.69
C ASN A 8 -12.19 9.73 -28.41
N ARG A 9 -11.80 9.01 -27.35
CA ARG A 9 -12.72 8.21 -26.51
C ARG A 9 -12.06 7.72 -25.21
N ALA A 10 -11.68 8.65 -24.32
CA ALA A 10 -11.26 8.28 -22.95
C ALA A 10 -11.48 9.41 -21.92
N MET A 11 -12.35 10.37 -22.20
CA MET A 11 -12.70 11.46 -21.30
C MET A 11 -14.22 11.63 -21.29
N MET A 12 -14.77 11.85 -20.09
CA MET A 12 -16.21 11.91 -19.74
C MET A 12 -16.93 10.58 -19.56
N TRP A 13 -16.83 9.98 -18.36
CA TRP A 13 -17.92 9.75 -17.39
C TRP A 13 -17.24 9.87 -16.01
N GLY A 14 -17.55 10.80 -15.10
CA GLY A 14 -18.86 11.05 -14.49
C GLY A 14 -18.82 10.58 -13.02
N THR A 15 -18.50 11.51 -12.10
CA THR A 15 -18.90 11.53 -10.68
C THR A 15 -18.83 10.23 -9.84
N SER A 16 -17.67 9.95 -9.23
CA SER A 16 -17.56 9.38 -7.86
C SER A 16 -16.08 9.29 -7.43
N GLY A 17 -15.52 10.40 -6.97
CA GLY A 17 -14.15 10.45 -6.42
C GLY A 17 -13.95 9.68 -5.11
N VAL A 18 -15.00 9.09 -4.54
CA VAL A 18 -14.95 8.45 -3.21
C VAL A 18 -14.33 7.05 -3.25
N ALA A 19 -14.29 6.38 -4.40
CA ALA A 19 -13.72 5.05 -4.46
C ALA A 19 -12.18 5.04 -4.45
N ALA A 20 -11.51 6.12 -4.85
CA ALA A 20 -10.07 6.10 -5.15
C ALA A 20 -9.17 5.77 -3.95
N ALA A 21 -9.57 6.13 -2.72
CA ALA A 21 -8.74 5.90 -1.54
C ALA A 21 -8.74 4.43 -1.07
N VAL A 22 -9.88 3.74 -1.17
CA VAL A 22 -10.00 2.29 -0.87
C VAL A 22 -9.55 1.43 -2.07
N LEU A 23 -9.65 1.96 -3.29
CA LEU A 23 -9.30 1.25 -4.53
C LEU A 23 -7.80 0.91 -4.66
N ALA A 24 -6.91 1.54 -3.89
CA ALA A 24 -5.48 1.33 -4.05
C ALA A 24 -4.93 0.06 -3.38
N LEU A 25 -5.71 -0.58 -2.50
CA LEU A 25 -5.30 -1.82 -1.82
C LEU A 25 -5.61 -3.08 -2.64
N THR A 26 -6.46 -2.98 -3.67
CA THR A 26 -6.94 -4.12 -4.48
C THR A 26 -6.40 -4.16 -5.91
N ALA A 27 -5.56 -3.21 -6.33
CA ALA A 27 -4.94 -3.24 -7.67
C ALA A 27 -3.78 -4.27 -7.79
N CYS A 28 -3.81 -5.35 -7.01
CA CYS A 28 -2.79 -6.40 -6.99
C CYS A 28 -2.83 -7.38 -8.18
N SER A 29 -3.44 -6.98 -9.31
CA SER A 29 -3.52 -7.83 -10.51
C SER A 29 -3.30 -7.15 -11.86
N ALA A 30 -2.98 -5.84 -11.95
CA ALA A 30 -2.91 -5.20 -13.28
C ALA A 30 -1.91 -4.03 -13.46
N SER A 31 -0.95 -3.84 -12.56
CA SER A 31 0.20 -2.98 -12.89
C SER A 31 1.50 -3.48 -12.29
N SER A 32 1.92 -4.68 -12.68
CA SER A 32 3.33 -5.04 -12.73
C SER A 32 3.93 -4.39 -13.98
N GLY A 33 4.63 -3.26 -13.79
CA GLY A 33 5.48 -2.70 -14.83
C GLY A 33 6.81 -3.47 -14.87
N ASP A 34 7.26 -3.75 -16.09
CA ASP A 34 8.44 -4.51 -16.50
C ASP A 34 9.73 -4.19 -15.73
N ASP A 35 10.52 -5.22 -15.42
CA ASP A 35 11.87 -5.41 -15.98
C ASP A 35 12.52 -6.72 -15.47
N ASP A 36 13.12 -7.43 -16.42
CA ASP A 36 14.21 -8.42 -16.36
C ASP A 36 14.01 -9.75 -15.58
N THR A 37 13.37 -10.71 -16.26
CA THR A 37 13.64 -12.14 -16.02
C THR A 37 14.76 -12.57 -16.96
N GLU A 38 16.01 -12.50 -16.50
CA GLU A 38 17.11 -13.22 -17.14
C GLU A 38 16.87 -14.73 -16.97
N GLY A 39 16.80 -15.41 -18.12
CA GLY A 39 16.50 -16.82 -18.19
C GLY A 39 17.69 -17.72 -17.85
N ALA A 40 17.37 -18.97 -17.51
CA ALA A 40 18.20 -20.11 -17.87
C ALA A 40 17.34 -21.37 -17.85
N GLY A 41 16.99 -21.86 -19.03
CA GLY A 41 16.52 -23.23 -19.21
C GLY A 41 17.71 -24.20 -19.28
N LYS A 42 17.56 -25.34 -18.62
CA LYS A 42 17.77 -26.72 -19.11
C LYS A 42 18.32 -27.63 -18.00
N SER A 43 17.60 -28.73 -17.84
CA SER A 43 17.96 -29.92 -17.07
C SER A 43 19.24 -30.56 -17.60
N GLU A 44 20.07 -31.12 -16.70
CA GLU A 44 20.59 -32.50 -16.82
C GLU A 44 21.29 -32.99 -15.54
N LYS A 45 21.50 -34.31 -15.51
CA LYS A 45 21.65 -35.23 -14.37
C LYS A 45 23.09 -35.40 -13.86
N SER A 46 23.19 -35.71 -12.57
CA SER A 46 24.09 -36.67 -11.89
C SER A 46 25.59 -36.37 -11.78
N GLY A 47 26.12 -36.53 -10.56
CA GLY A 47 27.56 -36.67 -10.28
C GLY A 47 27.92 -36.36 -8.82
N ALA A 48 28.08 -37.40 -8.00
CA ALA A 48 28.58 -37.30 -6.64
C ALA A 48 30.10 -37.06 -6.63
N ALA A 49 30.59 -36.11 -5.81
CA ALA A 49 31.97 -36.05 -5.36
C ALA A 49 32.07 -35.32 -4.00
N THR A 50 32.83 -35.91 -3.09
CA THR A 50 33.03 -35.49 -1.70
C THR A 50 34.18 -34.49 -1.55
N ALA A 51 34.07 -33.63 -0.53
CA ALA A 51 35.07 -32.77 0.15
C ALA A 51 35.09 -31.27 -0.24
N PRO A 52 35.56 -30.34 0.63
CA PRO A 52 35.87 -30.40 2.06
C PRO A 52 35.06 -29.39 2.92
N ARG A 53 35.19 -29.54 4.24
CA ARG A 53 34.52 -28.74 5.29
C ARG A 53 35.05 -27.29 5.29
N HIS A 54 34.41 -26.38 4.58
CA HIS A 54 34.66 -24.94 4.68
C HIS A 54 33.78 -24.32 5.77
N GLN A 55 34.43 -23.71 6.76
CA GLN A 55 33.80 -22.87 7.78
C GLN A 55 33.15 -21.66 7.09
N THR A 56 31.82 -21.61 7.06
CA THR A 56 31.08 -20.44 6.60
C THR A 56 31.05 -19.39 7.72
N LYS A 57 31.95 -18.40 7.62
CA LYS A 57 31.71 -17.06 8.17
C LYS A 57 30.34 -16.58 7.65
N PRO A 58 29.46 -16.01 8.48
CA PRO A 58 28.25 -15.37 7.97
C PRO A 58 28.64 -14.10 7.23
N GLY A 59 28.79 -14.20 5.92
CA GLY A 59 28.89 -13.06 5.02
C GLY A 59 27.54 -12.37 4.95
N SER A 60 27.37 -11.31 5.71
CA SER A 60 26.32 -10.32 5.44
C SER A 60 26.73 -9.56 4.17
N SER A 61 26.36 -10.10 3.01
CA SER A 61 26.39 -9.33 1.77
C SER A 61 25.17 -8.42 1.79
N ALA A 62 25.30 -7.23 2.38
CA ALA A 62 24.43 -6.12 1.98
C ALA A 62 24.56 -5.98 0.46
N PRO A 63 23.46 -5.95 -0.32
CA PRO A 63 23.55 -5.75 -1.76
C PRO A 63 24.32 -4.45 -2.06
N ASP A 64 25.11 -4.41 -3.13
CA ASP A 64 25.89 -3.23 -3.56
C ASP A 64 25.04 -1.96 -3.81
N GLU A 65 23.71 -2.10 -3.77
CA GLU A 65 22.72 -1.03 -3.86
C GLU A 65 22.32 -0.40 -2.51
N TRP A 66 22.81 -0.94 -1.39
CA TRP A 66 22.51 -0.43 -0.06
C TRP A 66 23.06 0.99 0.11
N ALA A 67 22.15 1.95 0.22
CA ALA A 67 22.43 3.33 0.54
C ALA A 67 21.45 3.73 1.64
N GLN A 68 21.96 4.06 2.83
CA GLN A 68 21.14 4.57 3.93
C GLN A 68 20.14 5.62 3.40
N SER A 69 18.86 5.50 3.77
CA SER A 69 17.86 6.46 3.31
C SER A 69 18.32 7.86 3.75
N LYS A 70 18.33 8.81 2.81
CA LYS A 70 18.78 10.18 3.09
C LYS A 70 17.73 10.97 3.86
N GLN A 71 16.48 10.53 3.82
CA GLN A 71 15.34 11.18 4.45
C GLN A 71 14.61 10.19 5.36
N TRP A 72 14.51 10.55 6.63
CA TRP A 72 13.75 9.82 7.66
C TRP A 72 12.85 10.78 8.41
N ALA A 73 11.65 10.33 8.75
CA ALA A 73 10.75 11.07 9.62
C ALA A 73 10.31 10.18 10.79
N ALA A 74 10.31 10.75 11.99
CA ALA A 74 9.61 10.15 13.12
C ALA A 74 8.12 10.48 12.96
N LEU A 75 7.32 9.47 12.63
CA LEU A 75 5.87 9.60 12.50
C LEU A 75 5.23 9.42 13.88
N PRO A 76 4.45 10.40 14.40
CA PRO A 76 3.80 10.26 15.69
C PRO A 76 2.69 9.20 15.69
N HIS A 77 2.47 8.59 16.84
CA HIS A 77 1.32 7.70 17.07
C HIS A 77 0.04 8.50 17.34
N GLY A 78 -1.11 7.86 17.10
CA GLY A 78 -2.39 8.35 17.60
C GLY A 78 -2.42 8.34 19.12
N LYS A 79 -3.17 9.26 19.74
CA LYS A 79 -3.27 9.34 21.22
C LYS A 79 -4.19 8.27 21.81
N ARG A 80 -4.99 7.58 21.00
CA ARG A 80 -5.98 6.60 21.43
C ARG A 80 -6.13 5.50 20.39
N THR A 81 -6.61 4.33 20.81
CA THR A 81 -7.12 3.29 19.93
C THR A 81 -8.65 3.27 19.99
N ASP A 82 -9.32 3.24 18.84
CA ASP A 82 -10.78 3.15 18.79
C ASP A 82 -11.31 1.70 18.88
N SER A 83 -12.63 1.52 18.73
CA SER A 83 -13.27 0.20 18.79
C SER A 83 -12.87 -0.75 17.66
N ASN A 84 -12.31 -0.24 16.56
CA ASN A 84 -11.85 -1.04 15.43
C ASN A 84 -10.40 -1.53 15.61
N GLY A 85 -9.74 -1.10 16.69
CA GLY A 85 -8.33 -1.35 16.94
C GLY A 85 -7.40 -0.36 16.24
N ASN A 86 -7.94 0.75 15.73
CA ASN A 86 -7.20 1.73 14.93
C ASN A 86 -6.71 2.89 15.81
N GLU A 87 -5.45 3.32 15.61
CA GLU A 87 -4.93 4.53 16.24
C GLU A 87 -5.67 5.76 15.70
N VAL A 88 -6.10 6.66 16.58
CA VAL A 88 -6.84 7.90 16.26
C VAL A 88 -6.35 9.06 17.13
N LEU A 89 -6.84 10.27 16.87
CA LEU A 89 -6.45 11.51 17.53
C LEU A 89 -4.96 11.82 17.33
N PHE A 90 -4.54 11.79 16.06
CA PHE A 90 -3.17 12.12 15.68
C PHE A 90 -2.90 13.61 15.93
N PRO A 91 -1.66 14.01 16.26
CA PRO A 91 -1.34 15.41 16.48
C PRO A 91 -1.66 16.28 15.26
N HIS A 92 -2.23 17.48 15.47
CA HIS A 92 -2.51 18.47 14.42
C HIS A 92 -1.20 19.06 13.86
N THR A 93 -0.50 18.24 13.08
CA THR A 93 0.79 18.49 12.44
C THR A 93 0.80 17.71 11.14
N ALA A 94 1.66 18.09 10.19
CA ALA A 94 1.71 17.37 8.93
C ALA A 94 2.20 15.93 9.10
N GLU A 95 3.12 15.70 10.03
CA GLU A 95 3.61 14.39 10.39
C GLU A 95 2.50 13.53 11.00
N GLY A 96 1.59 14.13 11.80
CA GLY A 96 0.36 13.48 12.26
C GLY A 96 -0.58 13.09 11.12
N ALA A 97 -0.76 13.96 10.12
CA ALA A 97 -1.55 13.63 8.93
C ALA A 97 -0.94 12.45 8.14
N VAL A 98 0.38 12.46 7.94
CA VAL A 98 1.09 11.36 7.27
C VAL A 98 0.99 10.06 8.06
N SER A 99 1.01 10.14 9.40
CA SER A 99 0.86 8.97 10.27
C SER A 99 -0.53 8.37 10.14
N MET A 100 -1.57 9.21 10.19
CA MET A 100 -2.96 8.79 9.95
C MET A 100 -3.12 8.17 8.56
N LEU A 101 -2.62 8.81 7.49
CA LEU A 101 -2.70 8.27 6.12
C LEU A 101 -1.92 6.96 5.98
N SER A 102 -0.81 6.80 6.70
CA SER A 102 -0.04 5.56 6.74
C SER A 102 -0.79 4.44 7.46
N ALA A 103 -1.49 4.76 8.55
CA ALA A 103 -2.34 3.83 9.28
C ALA A 103 -3.54 3.41 8.43
N ALA A 104 -4.24 4.37 7.80
CA ALA A 104 -5.36 4.11 6.90
C ALA A 104 -5.00 3.26 5.67
N ASN A 105 -3.74 3.33 5.20
CA ASN A 105 -3.24 2.51 4.09
C ASN A 105 -2.64 1.16 4.55
N SER A 106 -2.48 0.94 5.85
CA SER A 106 -1.92 -0.31 6.37
C SER A 106 -3.05 -1.29 6.69
N THR A 107 -2.87 -2.56 6.32
CA THR A 107 -3.85 -3.61 6.62
C THR A 107 -3.17 -4.89 7.07
N THR A 108 -3.86 -5.69 7.87
CA THR A 108 -3.46 -7.05 8.26
C THR A 108 -4.65 -7.98 8.28
N VAL A 109 -4.72 -8.85 7.27
CA VAL A 109 -5.67 -9.97 7.19
C VAL A 109 -4.97 -11.22 7.70
N GLN A 110 -5.47 -11.79 8.79
CA GLN A 110 -4.91 -12.98 9.41
C GLN A 110 -5.90 -13.57 10.42
N GLY A 111 -5.94 -14.90 10.53
CA GLY A 111 -6.84 -15.60 11.45
C GLY A 111 -8.29 -15.29 11.10
N SER A 112 -9.07 -14.81 12.06
CA SER A 112 -10.48 -14.48 11.90
C SER A 112 -10.74 -13.10 11.30
N ARG A 113 -9.71 -12.26 11.12
CA ARG A 113 -9.87 -10.90 10.62
C ARG A 113 -9.70 -10.85 9.10
N ASP A 114 -10.74 -10.43 8.40
CA ASP A 114 -10.82 -10.44 6.94
C ASP A 114 -10.66 -9.04 6.29
N MET A 115 -10.70 -8.95 4.96
CA MET A 115 -10.61 -7.64 4.30
C MET A 115 -11.83 -6.75 4.56
N VAL A 116 -13.00 -7.30 4.87
CA VAL A 116 -14.19 -6.52 5.20
C VAL A 116 -13.98 -5.82 6.54
N ASP A 117 -13.51 -6.53 7.56
CA ASP A 117 -13.17 -5.95 8.86
C ASP A 117 -12.16 -4.81 8.72
N GLU A 118 -11.09 -5.04 7.95
CA GLU A 118 -10.04 -4.06 7.73
C GLU A 118 -10.54 -2.80 7.01
N GLN A 119 -11.24 -2.95 5.88
CA GLN A 119 -11.70 -1.81 5.09
C GLN A 119 -12.84 -1.04 5.76
N MET A 120 -13.73 -1.73 6.48
CA MET A 120 -14.80 -1.08 7.24
C MET A 120 -14.25 -0.40 8.48
N GLY A 121 -13.24 -0.97 9.13
CA GLY A 121 -12.50 -0.31 10.20
C GLY A 121 -11.88 0.99 9.73
N VAL A 122 -11.16 0.97 8.59
CA VAL A 122 -10.60 2.18 7.97
C VAL A 122 -11.70 3.19 7.60
N TYR A 123 -12.81 2.71 7.02
CA TYR A 123 -13.96 3.54 6.66
C TYR A 123 -14.52 4.30 7.87
N ASP A 124 -14.83 3.60 8.95
CA ASP A 124 -15.46 4.18 10.13
C ASP A 124 -14.46 5.05 10.94
N SER A 125 -13.17 4.68 10.98
CA SER A 125 -12.14 5.39 11.75
C SER A 125 -11.60 6.64 11.05
N TYR A 126 -11.33 6.56 9.75
CA TYR A 126 -10.45 7.53 9.08
C TYR A 126 -11.12 8.39 8.01
N LEU A 127 -12.27 8.02 7.44
CA LEU A 127 -12.88 8.87 6.42
C LEU A 127 -13.48 10.14 7.01
N ALA A 128 -13.40 11.22 6.25
CA ALA A 128 -14.07 12.47 6.56
C ALA A 128 -15.59 12.25 6.62
N ALA A 129 -16.29 12.96 7.52
CA ALA A 129 -17.73 12.81 7.70
C ALA A 129 -18.52 13.05 6.39
N ALA A 130 -18.07 13.99 5.55
CA ALA A 130 -18.66 14.25 4.24
C ALA A 130 -18.60 13.04 3.28
N ASP A 131 -17.60 12.17 3.46
CA ASP A 131 -17.42 10.95 2.67
C ASP A 131 -18.14 9.74 3.30
N GLN A 132 -18.59 9.84 4.55
CA GLN A 132 -19.27 8.77 5.29
C GLN A 132 -20.77 8.64 4.96
N THR A 133 -21.12 8.60 3.66
CA THR A 133 -22.52 8.42 3.21
C THR A 133 -22.94 6.94 3.16
N PRO A 134 -24.23 6.60 3.31
CA PRO A 134 -24.70 5.21 3.16
C PRO A 134 -24.29 4.57 1.82
N THR A 135 -24.33 5.33 0.73
CA THR A 135 -23.89 4.88 -0.59
C THR A 135 -22.40 4.56 -0.62
N ASN A 136 -21.57 5.40 0.00
CA ASN A 136 -20.12 5.14 0.07
C ASN A 136 -19.81 3.96 0.98
N LYS A 137 -20.52 3.82 2.10
CA LYS A 137 -20.40 2.69 3.02
C LYS A 137 -20.66 1.37 2.27
N GLU A 138 -21.74 1.30 1.52
CA GLU A 138 -22.08 0.12 0.74
C GLU A 138 -21.05 -0.16 -0.37
N LYS A 139 -20.60 0.88 -1.09
CA LYS A 139 -19.53 0.73 -2.10
C LYS A 139 -18.25 0.17 -1.49
N VAL A 140 -17.81 0.69 -0.34
CA VAL A 140 -16.61 0.22 0.36
C VAL A 140 -16.79 -1.22 0.83
N LYS A 141 -17.93 -1.55 1.44
CA LYS A 141 -18.25 -2.91 1.87
C LYS A 141 -18.22 -3.91 0.72
N GLN A 142 -18.89 -3.61 -0.39
CA GLN A 142 -18.92 -4.49 -1.58
C GLN A 142 -17.52 -4.68 -2.18
N ARG A 143 -16.70 -3.63 -2.22
CA ARG A 143 -15.31 -3.74 -2.66
C ARG A 143 -14.46 -4.57 -1.71
N ALA A 144 -14.66 -4.44 -0.41
CA ALA A 144 -13.96 -5.24 0.58
C ALA A 144 -14.30 -6.73 0.43
N ILE A 145 -15.58 -7.07 0.23
CA ILE A 145 -16.04 -8.45 -0.04
C ILE A 145 -15.37 -9.01 -1.31
N GLN A 146 -15.36 -8.24 -2.40
CA GLN A 146 -14.70 -8.66 -3.65
C GLN A 146 -13.19 -8.86 -3.48
N THR A 147 -12.56 -7.99 -2.69
CA THR A 147 -11.12 -8.06 -2.41
C THR A 147 -10.79 -9.29 -1.58
N ASP A 148 -11.62 -9.60 -0.58
CA ASP A 148 -11.47 -10.81 0.25
C ASP A 148 -11.61 -12.08 -0.58
N ALA A 149 -12.63 -12.13 -1.45
CA ALA A 149 -12.85 -13.25 -2.35
C ALA A 149 -11.64 -13.47 -3.29
N ALA A 150 -11.13 -12.40 -3.91
CA ALA A 150 -9.96 -12.49 -4.78
C ALA A 150 -8.69 -12.90 -4.02
N LEU A 151 -8.51 -12.42 -2.78
CA LEU A 151 -7.41 -12.84 -1.91
C LEU A 151 -7.49 -14.34 -1.59
N ARG A 152 -8.67 -14.82 -1.22
CA ARG A 152 -8.90 -16.24 -0.89
C ARG A 152 -8.73 -17.15 -2.09
N GLU A 153 -9.24 -16.75 -3.25
CA GLU A 153 -9.01 -17.44 -4.52
C GLU A 153 -7.52 -17.54 -4.83
N LYS A 154 -6.78 -16.42 -4.71
CA LYS A 154 -5.32 -16.39 -4.90
C LYS A 154 -4.57 -17.32 -3.94
N PHE A 155 -5.10 -17.52 -2.74
CA PHE A 155 -4.53 -18.45 -1.75
C PHE A 155 -4.98 -19.89 -1.94
N GLY A 156 -5.95 -20.16 -2.81
CA GLY A 156 -6.54 -21.49 -2.98
C GLY A 156 -7.29 -21.97 -1.74
N ILE A 157 -7.87 -21.05 -0.95
CA ILE A 157 -8.56 -21.34 0.32
C ILE A 157 -10.07 -21.11 0.21
N PRO A 158 -10.88 -21.65 1.13
CA PRO A 158 -12.32 -21.45 1.12
C PRO A 158 -12.72 -19.97 1.14
N ALA A 159 -13.80 -19.64 0.43
CA ALA A 159 -14.32 -18.28 0.28
C ALA A 159 -14.84 -17.66 1.60
N LYS A 160 -15.00 -18.44 2.68
CA LYS A 160 -15.50 -18.00 3.98
C LYS A 160 -14.79 -18.75 5.11
N GLY A 161 -14.87 -18.21 6.33
CA GLY A 161 -14.24 -18.76 7.53
C GLY A 161 -12.81 -18.26 7.72
N ASP A 162 -12.17 -18.68 8.80
CA ASP A 162 -10.84 -18.17 9.17
C ASP A 162 -9.76 -18.47 8.11
N MET A 163 -8.76 -17.59 8.04
CA MET A 163 -7.54 -17.86 7.28
C MET A 163 -6.81 -19.07 7.86
N PRO A 164 -6.21 -19.95 7.03
CA PRO A 164 -5.44 -21.08 7.54
C PRO A 164 -4.31 -20.65 8.48
N PRO A 165 -3.84 -21.54 9.37
CA PRO A 165 -2.75 -21.22 10.28
C PRO A 165 -1.52 -20.66 9.54
N ARG A 166 -1.03 -19.51 10.03
CA ARG A 166 0.10 -18.75 9.47
C ARG A 166 -0.11 -18.18 8.06
N ALA A 167 -1.33 -18.25 7.52
CA ALA A 167 -1.71 -17.49 6.34
C ALA A 167 -1.93 -16.02 6.72
N TYR A 168 -1.48 -15.10 5.87
CA TYR A 168 -1.70 -13.66 6.07
C TYR A 168 -1.60 -12.87 4.77
N SER A 169 -2.25 -11.71 4.74
CA SER A 169 -1.97 -10.61 3.81
C SER A 169 -1.74 -9.34 4.62
N ARG A 170 -0.63 -8.64 4.36
CA ARG A 170 -0.24 -7.45 5.13
C ARG A 170 0.23 -6.35 4.20
N VAL A 171 -0.32 -5.16 4.40
CA VAL A 171 0.15 -3.94 3.75
C VAL A 171 0.80 -3.06 4.81
N ARG A 172 2.04 -2.64 4.55
CA ARG A 172 2.80 -1.76 5.45
C ARG A 172 3.39 -0.60 4.67
N THR A 173 3.18 0.61 5.15
CA THR A 173 3.85 1.80 4.61
C THR A 173 5.36 1.70 4.84
N ILE A 174 6.12 1.86 3.77
CA ILE A 174 7.60 1.83 3.77
C ILE A 174 8.20 3.17 3.32
N GLY A 175 7.39 4.06 2.75
CA GLY A 175 7.82 5.39 2.36
C GLY A 175 6.65 6.33 2.10
N PHE A 176 6.90 7.62 2.17
CA PHE A 176 5.96 8.63 1.75
C PHE A 176 6.67 9.77 1.01
N LYS A 177 5.94 10.46 0.15
CA LYS A 177 6.41 11.67 -0.53
C LYS A 177 5.32 12.73 -0.48
N THR A 178 5.59 13.81 0.22
CA THR A 178 4.67 14.93 0.37
C THR A 178 4.47 15.68 -0.95
N ILE A 179 3.22 16.00 -1.26
CA ILE A 179 2.80 16.80 -2.41
C ILE A 179 2.37 18.18 -1.91
N LYS A 180 1.47 18.22 -0.92
CA LYS A 180 1.02 19.42 -0.24
C LYS A 180 1.17 19.25 1.27
N LYS A 181 1.60 20.33 1.94
CA LYS A 181 1.66 20.46 3.39
C LYS A 181 1.13 21.84 3.76
N SER A 182 -0.04 21.89 4.39
CA SER A 182 -0.54 23.05 5.12
C SER A 182 -0.92 22.64 6.54
N LYS A 183 -1.41 23.61 7.32
CA LYS A 183 -1.86 23.36 8.69
C LYS A 183 -2.98 22.32 8.72
N ASP A 184 -4.01 22.50 7.88
CA ASP A 184 -5.25 21.71 7.92
C ASP A 184 -5.42 20.76 6.73
N GLU A 185 -4.44 20.65 5.82
CA GLU A 185 -4.50 19.73 4.68
C GLU A 185 -3.10 19.20 4.32
N VAL A 186 -3.00 17.88 4.18
CA VAL A 186 -1.78 17.21 3.73
C VAL A 186 -2.11 16.20 2.66
N SER A 187 -1.34 16.20 1.57
CA SER A 187 -1.44 15.18 0.54
C SER A 187 -0.08 14.56 0.27
N VAL A 188 -0.07 13.23 0.09
CA VAL A 188 1.14 12.44 -0.08
C VAL A 188 0.94 11.33 -1.09
N TYR A 189 2.03 10.92 -1.73
CA TYR A 189 2.15 9.54 -2.15
C TYR A 189 2.56 8.68 -0.94
N ILE A 190 1.86 7.55 -0.74
CA ILE A 190 2.28 6.47 0.14
C ILE A 190 2.87 5.35 -0.71
N LEU A 191 4.07 4.90 -0.36
CA LEU A 191 4.68 3.68 -0.86
C LEU A 191 4.50 2.60 0.20
N ALA A 192 3.87 1.49 -0.16
CA ALA A 192 3.65 0.37 0.75
C ALA A 192 4.21 -0.93 0.19
N ARG A 193 4.64 -1.81 1.10
CA ARG A 193 4.97 -3.19 0.82
C ARG A 193 3.74 -4.06 1.12
N VAL A 194 3.35 -4.88 0.17
CA VAL A 194 2.37 -5.94 0.35
C VAL A 194 3.13 -7.24 0.57
N THR A 195 2.81 -7.95 1.64
CA THR A 195 3.39 -9.27 1.94
C THR A 195 2.29 -10.27 2.15
N MET A 196 2.39 -11.43 1.49
CA MET A 196 1.34 -12.43 1.46
C MET A 196 1.94 -13.81 1.70
N LYS A 197 1.26 -14.65 2.46
CA LYS A 197 1.62 -16.06 2.66
C LYS A 197 0.32 -16.86 2.80
N ALA A 198 0.14 -17.91 2.01
CA ALA A 198 -1.12 -18.65 1.97
C ALA A 198 -1.27 -19.75 3.05
N GLY A 199 -0.18 -20.08 3.76
CA GLY A 199 -0.22 -21.07 4.85
C GLY A 199 1.18 -21.38 5.38
N ALA A 200 1.29 -22.22 6.42
CA ALA A 200 2.55 -22.47 7.13
C ALA A 200 3.75 -22.85 6.24
N ILE A 201 3.52 -23.71 5.25
CA ILE A 201 4.56 -24.26 4.34
C ILE A 201 4.79 -23.40 3.09
N GLU A 202 3.94 -22.41 2.83
CA GLU A 202 4.00 -21.59 1.63
C GLU A 202 5.08 -20.50 1.74
N LYS A 203 5.63 -20.11 0.59
CA LYS A 203 6.58 -19.01 0.50
C LYS A 203 5.88 -17.67 0.71
N THR A 204 6.59 -16.72 1.31
CA THR A 204 6.11 -15.34 1.40
C THR A 204 6.34 -14.65 0.06
N HIS A 205 5.27 -14.11 -0.52
CA HIS A 205 5.32 -13.24 -1.67
C HIS A 205 5.37 -11.78 -1.21
N SER A 206 6.09 -10.93 -1.94
CA SER A 206 6.16 -9.49 -1.69
C SER A 206 5.92 -8.71 -2.98
N SER A 207 5.16 -7.63 -2.90
CA SER A 207 5.02 -6.64 -3.96
C SER A 207 4.96 -5.23 -3.35
N TYR A 208 4.92 -4.21 -4.20
CA TYR A 208 4.86 -2.82 -3.77
C TYR A 208 3.68 -2.10 -4.42
N THR A 209 3.08 -1.18 -3.68
CA THR A 209 2.01 -0.32 -4.17
C THR A 209 2.36 1.14 -3.91
N ARG A 210 1.80 2.02 -4.73
CA ARG A 210 1.93 3.47 -4.60
C ARG A 210 0.57 4.11 -4.71
N THR A 211 0.13 4.73 -3.63
CA THR A 211 -1.19 5.35 -3.50
C THR A 211 -1.06 6.86 -3.35
N LEU A 212 -1.94 7.63 -3.98
CA LEU A 212 -2.11 9.05 -3.71
C LEU A 212 -3.24 9.23 -2.71
N LEU A 213 -2.96 9.78 -1.53
CA LEU A 213 -3.96 10.07 -0.50
C LEU A 213 -3.82 11.50 0.01
N ALA A 214 -4.93 12.06 0.49
CA ALA A 214 -4.92 13.32 1.21
C ALA A 214 -5.81 13.28 2.46
N ALA A 215 -5.41 14.05 3.45
CA ALA A 215 -6.11 14.24 4.70
C ALA A 215 -6.42 15.72 4.94
N GLU A 216 -7.53 15.96 5.61
CA GLU A 216 -7.94 17.25 6.14
C GLU A 216 -8.10 17.17 7.66
N TRP A 217 -7.86 18.27 8.34
CA TRP A 217 -8.17 18.40 9.76
C TRP A 217 -9.67 18.70 9.93
N ASP A 218 -10.40 17.87 10.69
CA ASP A 218 -11.85 18.02 10.87
C ASP A 218 -12.24 18.86 12.09
N GLY A 219 -11.25 19.40 12.81
CA GLY A 219 -11.42 20.10 14.09
C GLY A 219 -10.90 19.30 15.28
N ASN A 220 -10.88 17.97 15.19
CA ASN A 220 -10.48 17.08 16.29
C ASN A 220 -9.42 16.05 15.89
N ASP A 221 -9.46 15.55 14.66
CA ASP A 221 -8.51 14.56 14.14
C ASP A 221 -8.22 14.79 12.65
N TRP A 222 -7.19 14.11 12.15
CA TRP A 222 -6.97 14.00 10.71
C TRP A 222 -7.92 12.99 10.10
N LYS A 223 -8.58 13.37 8.99
CA LYS A 223 -9.47 12.50 8.22
C LYS A 223 -9.07 12.43 6.77
N MET A 224 -9.08 11.23 6.20
CA MET A 224 -8.91 11.00 4.77
C MET A 224 -10.10 11.58 4.01
N SER A 225 -9.83 12.44 3.04
CA SER A 225 -10.84 13.22 2.32
C SER A 225 -10.74 12.98 0.82
N SER A 226 -11.86 12.59 0.20
CA SER A 226 -11.96 12.38 -1.24
C SER A 226 -11.78 13.70 -2.00
N ALA A 227 -12.31 14.80 -1.46
CA ALA A 227 -12.16 16.13 -2.03
C ALA A 227 -10.70 16.61 -2.01
N ALA A 228 -10.00 16.43 -0.88
CA ALA A 228 -8.57 16.74 -0.80
C ALA A 228 -7.74 15.84 -1.72
N THR A 229 -8.10 14.56 -1.83
CA THR A 229 -7.40 13.61 -2.70
C THR A 229 -7.58 13.99 -4.17
N LEU A 230 -8.77 14.46 -4.57
CA LEU A 230 -9.02 14.98 -5.92
C LEU A 230 -8.18 16.23 -6.23
N ARG A 231 -8.09 17.18 -5.28
CA ARG A 231 -7.21 18.35 -5.43
C ARG A 231 -5.75 17.94 -5.55
N ALA A 232 -5.30 16.96 -4.76
CA ALA A 232 -3.95 16.42 -4.87
C ALA A 232 -3.71 15.76 -6.24
N ALA A 233 -4.70 15.05 -6.79
CA ALA A 233 -4.62 14.44 -8.11
C ALA A 233 -4.45 15.49 -9.21
N GLN A 234 -5.21 16.59 -9.14
CA GLN A 234 -5.07 17.73 -10.06
C GLN A 234 -3.67 18.37 -9.95
N GLN A 235 -3.11 18.50 -8.75
CA GLN A 235 -1.77 19.08 -8.54
C GLN A 235 -0.63 18.26 -9.16
N VAL A 236 -0.83 16.95 -9.32
CA VAL A 236 0.16 16.03 -9.89
C VAL A 236 -0.18 15.57 -11.31
N GLU A 237 -1.25 16.10 -11.89
CA GLU A 237 -1.64 15.82 -13.26
C GLU A 237 -0.52 16.23 -14.23
N GLY A 238 -0.23 15.39 -15.22
CA GLY A 238 0.87 15.59 -16.17
C GLY A 238 2.28 15.41 -15.60
N LYS A 239 2.44 15.14 -14.29
CA LYS A 239 3.75 14.93 -13.67
C LYS A 239 4.08 13.43 -13.57
N PRO A 240 5.37 13.04 -13.71
CA PRO A 240 5.77 11.66 -13.51
C PRO A 240 5.54 11.23 -12.06
N ARG A 241 4.97 10.04 -11.86
CA ARG A 241 4.78 9.47 -10.53
C ARG A 241 6.14 9.02 -9.96
N PRO A 242 6.41 9.18 -8.65
CA PRO A 242 7.69 8.79 -8.06
C PRO A 242 7.94 7.28 -8.20
N ALA A 243 9.09 6.87 -8.75
CA ALA A 243 9.40 5.45 -8.94
C ALA A 243 9.31 4.64 -7.64
N MET A 244 8.65 3.49 -7.66
CA MET A 244 8.60 2.59 -6.49
C MET A 244 9.99 1.96 -6.28
N ALA A 245 10.50 2.04 -5.05
CA ALA A 245 11.83 1.57 -4.70
C ALA A 245 11.89 1.24 -3.21
N LEU A 246 12.78 0.35 -2.80
CA LEU A 246 12.91 -0.03 -1.40
C LEU A 246 13.66 1.02 -0.57
N PRO A 247 13.24 1.31 0.68
CA PRO A 247 14.06 2.04 1.64
C PRO A 247 15.47 1.46 1.69
N GLY A 248 16.46 2.31 1.89
CA GLY A 248 17.86 1.87 1.87
C GLY A 248 18.44 1.65 0.47
N THR A 249 17.77 2.06 -0.62
CA THR A 249 18.33 2.00 -1.98
C THR A 249 18.61 3.39 -2.55
N LYS A 250 19.58 3.48 -3.47
CA LYS A 250 19.82 4.73 -4.24
C LYS A 250 18.57 5.16 -5.03
N LYS A 251 17.79 4.21 -5.55
CA LYS A 251 16.55 4.46 -6.29
C LYS A 251 15.48 5.12 -5.41
N PHE A 252 15.36 4.70 -4.14
CA PHE A 252 14.44 5.33 -3.17
C PHE A 252 14.80 6.78 -2.89
N ASN A 253 16.09 7.03 -2.64
CA ASN A 253 16.59 8.38 -2.44
C ASN A 253 16.39 9.27 -3.69
N ARG A 254 16.66 8.75 -4.90
CA ARG A 254 16.45 9.50 -6.16
C ARG A 254 14.98 9.80 -6.44
N ALA A 255 14.08 8.89 -6.07
CA ALA A 255 12.64 9.11 -6.20
C ALA A 255 12.10 10.13 -5.18
N GLY A 256 12.91 10.53 -4.19
CA GLY A 256 12.56 11.53 -3.18
C GLY A 256 11.57 10.99 -2.15
N TRP A 257 11.68 9.71 -1.80
CA TRP A 257 10.89 9.12 -0.72
C TRP A 257 11.52 9.43 0.64
N THR A 258 10.65 9.64 1.63
CA THR A 258 11.00 9.68 3.05
C THR A 258 10.60 8.37 3.69
N ALA A 259 11.51 7.73 4.43
CA ALA A 259 11.20 6.52 5.18
C ALA A 259 10.67 6.87 6.58
N PRO A 260 9.61 6.22 7.08
CA PRO A 260 9.25 6.28 8.49
C PRO A 260 10.38 5.67 9.34
N ARG A 261 10.78 6.31 10.45
CA ARG A 261 11.70 5.69 11.42
C ARG A 261 11.02 4.50 12.10
N GLY A 262 11.75 3.39 12.29
CA GLY A 262 11.28 2.21 13.00
C GLY A 262 10.61 1.13 12.14
N THR A 263 10.52 1.33 10.81
CA THR A 263 10.08 0.28 9.87
C THR A 263 11.30 -0.44 9.29
N SER A 264 11.80 -1.46 10.00
CA SER A 264 12.77 -2.44 9.50
C SER A 264 12.11 -3.80 9.30
#